data_AF-A0A2A6CVZ0-F1
#
_entry.id   AF-A0A2A6CVZ0-F1
#
_cell.length_a   1.000
_cell.length_b   1.000
_cell.length_c   1.000
_cell.angle_alpha   90.00
_cell.angle_beta   90.00
_cell.angle_gamma   90.00
#
_symmetry.space_group_name_H-M   'P 1'
#
loop_
_entity.id
_entity.type
_entity.pdbx_description
1 polymer ?
#
loop_
_entity_poly.entity_id
_entity_poly.type
_entity_poly.pdbx_seq_one_letter_code
_entity_poly.pdbx_strand_id
1 'polypeptide(L)'
;MNVEEEARKRALEHVAKLVQRPDQLDRIGEMKKKSERKKAAVEAMLRTGVQSQLEGIRTAIAQLRSAADDVVAVETEATRIRESLKPFLALQRKMAALREWSERHDQYAAAIENLRLIVEMHEIVAESRTALMNGKLLLVHKNIMDLERARDELMYEVHKLNSATAEKDKKSLLMLFKDVDDLVLLLWKEIGSILKRCLVMTQDAERKEGPTILVSVLRIIEREQRIDQYYKDRQIPMNKFMPPGRPRNWKDAALSIIGLSVRERVIDSQIEDNRATEKAWLARSLECTRIHVVADLLMARNLSATCFPPDYQMYDRFVGMYHESVQRKLQGLIEDDRQGGLQKAEIVQLLKWIKEYTNDKLLGDRRLNLSPMDIVAEDPLLPPPVMVQMQEK
;
A
#
# COMPACT_ATOMS: atom_id res chain seq x y z
N MET A 1 -59.37 -24.15 20.17
CA MET A 1 -60.43 -23.77 21.12
C MET A 1 -60.04 -22.69 22.14
N ASN A 2 -58.76 -22.48 22.49
CA ASN A 2 -58.40 -21.60 23.63
C ASN A 2 -58.23 -20.09 23.32
N VAL A 3 -58.08 -19.67 22.06
CA VAL A 3 -57.74 -18.27 21.76
C VAL A 3 -58.94 -17.33 21.89
N GLU A 4 -60.14 -17.79 21.51
CA GLU A 4 -61.36 -16.98 21.62
C GLU A 4 -61.80 -16.78 23.07
N GLU A 5 -61.73 -17.81 23.90
CA GLU A 5 -62.06 -17.72 25.32
C GLU A 5 -61.07 -16.80 26.06
N GLU A 6 -59.78 -16.91 25.76
CA GLU A 6 -58.75 -16.07 26.35
C GLU A 6 -58.84 -14.61 25.88
N ALA A 7 -59.12 -14.38 24.60
CA ALA A 7 -59.39 -13.05 24.06
C ALA A 7 -60.64 -12.42 24.70
N ARG A 8 -61.70 -13.21 24.90
CA ARG A 8 -62.92 -12.77 25.58
C ARG A 8 -62.65 -12.41 27.04
N LYS A 9 -61.88 -13.22 27.76
CA LYS A 9 -61.49 -12.94 29.14
C LYS A 9 -60.67 -11.64 29.24
N ARG A 10 -59.66 -11.45 28.38
CA ARG A 10 -58.86 -10.21 28.33
C ARG A 10 -59.69 -8.99 27.93
N ALA A 11 -60.64 -9.15 27.00
CA ALA A 11 -61.55 -8.09 26.61
C ALA A 11 -62.45 -7.67 27.78
N LEU A 12 -62.98 -8.63 28.55
CA LEU A 12 -63.76 -8.36 29.75
C LEU A 12 -62.93 -7.64 30.81
N GLU A 13 -61.71 -8.10 31.09
CA GLU A 13 -60.78 -7.42 32.01
C GLU A 13 -60.42 -6.00 31.56
N HIS A 14 -60.26 -5.78 30.25
CA HIS A 14 -59.98 -4.47 29.68
C HIS A 14 -61.17 -3.52 29.80
N VAL A 15 -62.39 -3.99 29.49
CA VAL A 15 -63.63 -3.21 29.64
C VAL A 15 -63.87 -2.87 31.11
N ALA A 16 -63.67 -3.82 32.03
CA ALA A 16 -63.77 -3.59 33.47
C ALA A 16 -62.79 -2.53 33.98
N LYS A 17 -61.57 -2.47 33.42
CA LYS A 17 -60.59 -1.42 33.75
C LYS A 17 -60.98 -0.03 33.21
N LEU A 18 -61.73 0.04 32.11
CA LEU A 18 -62.12 1.30 31.45
C LEU A 18 -63.34 1.98 32.09
N VAL A 19 -64.21 1.21 32.76
CA VAL A 19 -65.45 1.70 33.37
C VAL A 19 -65.44 1.40 34.87
N GLN A 20 -64.69 2.19 35.64
CA GLN A 20 -64.54 2.01 37.08
C GLN A 20 -65.52 2.85 37.91
N ARG A 21 -66.10 3.90 37.32
CA ARG A 21 -67.05 4.80 38.00
C ARG A 21 -68.32 5.06 37.15
N PRO A 22 -69.49 5.31 37.77
CA PRO A 22 -70.77 5.42 37.05
C PRO A 22 -70.86 6.57 36.03
N ASP A 23 -70.17 7.68 36.29
CA ASP A 23 -70.06 8.86 35.41
C ASP A 23 -69.31 8.57 34.09
N GLN A 24 -68.57 7.47 34.01
CA GLN A 24 -67.85 7.05 32.80
C GLN A 24 -68.75 6.30 31.81
N LEU A 25 -69.96 5.89 32.22
CA LEU A 25 -70.96 5.25 31.37
C LEU A 25 -71.47 6.21 30.27
N ASP A 26 -71.57 7.51 30.58
CA ASP A 26 -71.99 8.54 29.62
C ASP A 26 -71.02 8.67 28.43
N ARG A 27 -69.74 8.29 28.62
CA ARG A 27 -68.69 8.33 27.58
C ARG A 27 -68.54 7.02 26.81
N ILE A 28 -69.39 6.01 27.05
CA ILE A 28 -69.35 4.72 26.33
C ILE A 28 -69.49 4.91 24.81
N GLY A 29 -70.32 5.84 24.35
CA GLY A 29 -70.49 6.13 22.93
C GLY A 29 -69.17 6.55 22.26
N GLU A 30 -68.38 7.39 22.93
CA GLU A 30 -67.06 7.82 22.47
C GLU A 30 -66.03 6.68 22.51
N MET A 31 -66.02 5.89 23.59
CA MET A 31 -65.12 4.74 23.74
C MET A 31 -65.40 3.66 22.69
N LYS A 32 -66.69 3.38 22.40
CA LYS A 32 -67.11 2.47 21.34
C LYS A 32 -66.63 2.96 19.97
N LYS A 33 -66.86 4.23 19.65
CA LYS A 33 -66.38 4.85 18.39
C LYS A 33 -64.85 4.79 18.27
N LYS A 34 -64.10 4.96 19.37
CA LYS A 34 -62.64 4.82 19.40
C LYS A 34 -62.20 3.36 19.17
N SER A 35 -62.91 2.40 19.75
CA SER A 35 -62.65 0.96 19.56
C SER A 35 -62.96 0.51 18.13
N GLU A 36 -64.08 0.96 17.56
CA GLU A 36 -64.46 0.72 16.16
C GLU A 36 -63.43 1.30 15.18
N ARG A 37 -62.93 2.51 15.44
CA ARG A 37 -61.82 3.10 14.64
C ARG A 37 -60.55 2.27 14.71
N LYS A 38 -60.16 1.79 15.90
CA LYS A 38 -58.99 0.91 16.07
C LYS A 38 -59.19 -0.42 15.35
N LYS A 39 -60.37 -1.03 15.47
CA LYS A 39 -60.71 -2.27 14.75
C LYS A 39 -60.62 -2.06 13.23
N ALA A 40 -61.24 -1.01 12.71
CA ALA A 40 -61.18 -0.68 11.28
C ALA A 40 -59.75 -0.41 10.80
N ALA A 41 -58.91 0.25 11.62
CA ALA A 41 -57.50 0.46 11.30
C ALA A 41 -56.71 -0.86 11.26
N VAL A 42 -56.93 -1.75 12.23
CA VAL A 42 -56.29 -3.09 12.25
C VAL A 42 -56.77 -3.94 11.08
N GLU A 43 -58.06 -3.95 10.77
CA GLU A 43 -58.61 -4.67 9.61
C GLU A 43 -58.06 -4.13 8.30
N ALA A 44 -57.93 -2.81 8.15
CA ALA A 44 -57.30 -2.20 6.98
C ALA A 44 -55.81 -2.57 6.88
N MET A 45 -55.06 -2.52 7.99
CA MET A 45 -53.66 -2.95 8.03
C MET A 45 -53.50 -4.43 7.70
N LEU A 46 -54.36 -5.31 8.24
CA LEU A 46 -54.36 -6.74 7.94
C LEU A 46 -54.68 -6.99 6.47
N ARG A 47 -55.67 -6.30 5.90
CA ARG A 47 -56.01 -6.42 4.48
C ARG A 47 -54.85 -6.01 3.58
N THR A 48 -54.22 -4.87 3.87
CA THR A 48 -53.05 -4.39 3.12
C THR A 48 -51.86 -5.34 3.30
N GLY A 49 -51.61 -5.83 4.52
CA GLY A 49 -50.53 -6.77 4.82
C GLY A 49 -50.71 -8.10 4.10
N VAL A 50 -51.92 -8.69 4.15
CA VAL A 50 -52.25 -9.92 3.43
C VAL A 50 -52.13 -9.73 1.93
N GLN A 51 -52.62 -8.61 1.39
CA GLN A 51 -52.53 -8.32 -0.04
C GLN A 51 -51.09 -8.12 -0.50
N SER A 52 -50.26 -7.44 0.29
CA SER A 52 -48.81 -7.30 0.02
C SER A 52 -48.08 -8.64 0.08
N GLN A 53 -48.40 -9.51 1.05
CA GLN A 53 -47.82 -10.84 1.14
C GLN A 53 -48.25 -11.73 -0.05
N LEU A 54 -49.51 -11.69 -0.44
CA LEU A 54 -49.99 -12.44 -1.61
C LEU A 54 -49.33 -11.97 -2.91
N GLU A 55 -49.14 -10.66 -3.08
CA GLU A 55 -48.43 -10.12 -4.25
C GLU A 55 -46.95 -10.49 -4.22
N GLY A 56 -46.32 -10.47 -3.04
CA GLY A 56 -44.95 -10.95 -2.83
C GLY A 56 -44.79 -12.44 -3.16
N ILE A 57 -45.74 -13.29 -2.75
CA ILE A 57 -45.75 -14.72 -3.09
C ILE A 57 -45.96 -14.92 -4.59
N ARG A 58 -46.87 -14.16 -5.20
CA ARG A 58 -47.15 -14.27 -6.64
C ARG A 58 -45.93 -13.90 -7.48
N THR A 59 -45.28 -12.79 -7.13
CA THR A 59 -44.04 -12.36 -7.78
C THR A 59 -42.90 -13.34 -7.56
N ALA A 60 -42.75 -13.88 -6.34
CA ALA A 60 -41.75 -14.92 -6.05
C ALA A 60 -41.98 -16.20 -6.86
N ILE A 61 -43.23 -16.67 -7.01
CA ILE A 61 -43.56 -17.83 -7.84
C ILE A 61 -43.26 -17.57 -9.31
N ALA A 62 -43.59 -16.37 -9.81
CA ALA A 62 -43.27 -15.98 -11.19
C ALA A 62 -41.75 -15.97 -11.44
N GLN A 63 -40.98 -15.41 -10.50
CA GLN A 63 -39.52 -15.41 -10.56
C GLN A 63 -38.94 -16.83 -10.50
N LEU A 64 -39.48 -17.71 -9.65
CA LEU A 64 -39.03 -19.11 -9.59
C LEU A 64 -39.28 -19.87 -10.89
N ARG A 65 -40.42 -19.62 -11.55
CA ARG A 65 -40.70 -20.22 -12.87
C ARG A 65 -39.73 -19.69 -13.93
N SER A 66 -39.53 -18.38 -13.99
CA SER A 66 -38.56 -17.76 -14.89
C SER A 66 -37.15 -18.32 -14.67
N ALA A 67 -36.72 -18.45 -13.42
CA ALA A 67 -35.41 -18.99 -13.08
C ALA A 67 -35.28 -20.48 -13.50
N ALA A 68 -36.35 -21.26 -13.40
CA ALA A 68 -36.34 -22.64 -13.89
C ALA A 68 -36.19 -22.69 -15.42
N ASP A 69 -36.91 -21.84 -16.14
CA ASP A 69 -36.79 -21.73 -17.60
C ASP A 69 -35.39 -21.26 -18.02
N ASP A 70 -34.82 -20.29 -17.31
CA ASP A 70 -33.45 -19.79 -17.52
C ASP A 70 -32.40 -20.89 -17.30
N VAL A 71 -32.57 -21.72 -16.26
CA VAL A 71 -31.66 -22.86 -15.99
C VAL A 71 -31.70 -23.87 -17.14
N VAL A 72 -32.89 -24.20 -17.64
CA VAL A 72 -33.03 -25.10 -18.79
C VAL A 72 -32.38 -24.48 -20.02
N ALA A 73 -32.59 -23.19 -20.28
CA ALA A 73 -31.95 -22.49 -21.40
C ALA A 73 -30.41 -22.53 -21.29
N VAL A 74 -29.85 -22.28 -20.11
CA VAL A 74 -28.40 -22.36 -19.85
C VAL A 74 -27.88 -23.78 -20.06
N GLU A 75 -28.59 -24.81 -19.59
CA GLU A 75 -28.19 -26.21 -19.80
C GLU A 75 -28.19 -26.59 -21.29
N THR A 76 -29.18 -26.09 -22.04
CA THR A 76 -29.30 -26.32 -23.48
C THR A 76 -28.17 -25.64 -24.25
N GLU A 77 -27.84 -24.40 -23.90
CA GLU A 77 -26.73 -23.69 -24.56
C GLU A 77 -25.37 -24.26 -24.14
N ALA A 78 -25.20 -24.68 -22.88
CA ALA A 78 -24.00 -25.34 -22.41
C ALA A 78 -23.77 -26.70 -23.09
N THR A 79 -24.82 -27.47 -23.33
CA THR A 79 -24.73 -28.73 -24.10
C THR A 79 -24.38 -28.44 -25.54
N ARG A 80 -25.00 -27.44 -26.18
CA ARG A 80 -24.65 -27.00 -27.54
C ARG A 80 -23.19 -26.55 -27.67
N ILE A 81 -22.66 -25.77 -26.72
CA ILE A 81 -21.24 -25.38 -26.66
C ILE A 81 -20.36 -26.64 -26.56
N ARG A 82 -20.72 -27.58 -25.68
CA ARG A 82 -19.97 -28.84 -25.51
C ARG A 82 -19.92 -29.64 -26.79
N GLU A 83 -21.01 -29.73 -27.54
CA GLU A 83 -21.06 -30.45 -28.81
C GLU A 83 -20.23 -29.79 -29.90
N SER A 84 -20.31 -28.46 -30.02
CA SER A 84 -19.51 -27.68 -30.97
C SER A 84 -18.01 -27.69 -30.64
N LEU A 85 -17.62 -27.95 -29.40
CA LEU A 85 -16.23 -28.17 -29.00
C LEU A 85 -15.71 -29.60 -29.26
N LYS A 86 -16.56 -30.62 -29.48
CA LYS A 86 -16.10 -32.00 -29.75
C LYS A 86 -15.11 -32.09 -30.94
N PRO A 87 -15.33 -31.42 -32.09
CA PRO A 87 -14.38 -31.40 -33.20
C PRO A 87 -13.07 -30.67 -32.90
N PHE A 88 -13.04 -29.76 -31.92
CA PHE A 88 -11.85 -29.00 -31.55
C PHE A 88 -10.72 -29.91 -31.05
N LEU A 89 -11.04 -31.00 -30.36
CA LEU A 89 -10.04 -31.99 -29.92
C LEU A 89 -9.36 -32.70 -31.10
N ALA A 90 -10.12 -32.99 -32.16
CA ALA A 90 -9.56 -33.56 -33.39
C ALA A 90 -8.70 -32.52 -34.14
N LEU A 91 -9.13 -31.25 -34.14
CA LEU A 91 -8.34 -30.14 -34.71
C LEU A 91 -7.04 -29.92 -33.93
N GLN A 92 -7.07 -30.00 -32.59
CA GLN A 92 -5.88 -29.90 -31.74
C GLN A 92 -4.86 -30.99 -32.08
N ARG A 93 -5.29 -32.22 -32.34
CA ARG A 93 -4.39 -33.30 -32.79
C ARG A 93 -3.82 -33.02 -34.19
N LYS A 94 -4.65 -32.55 -35.14
CA LYS A 94 -4.19 -32.19 -36.49
C LYS A 94 -3.21 -31.01 -36.48
N MET A 95 -3.40 -30.05 -35.57
CA MET A 95 -2.53 -28.89 -35.40
C MET A 95 -1.35 -29.15 -34.46
N ALA A 96 -1.18 -30.35 -33.92
CA ALA A 96 -0.08 -30.66 -33.00
C ALA A 96 1.29 -30.40 -33.66
N ALA A 97 1.46 -30.86 -34.90
CA ALA A 97 2.67 -30.59 -35.68
C ALA A 97 2.86 -29.09 -35.92
N LEU A 98 1.81 -28.35 -36.27
CA LEU A 98 1.90 -26.90 -36.49
C LEU A 98 2.26 -26.16 -35.20
N ARG A 99 1.73 -26.57 -34.04
CA ARG A 99 2.13 -26.01 -32.73
C ARG A 99 3.58 -26.29 -32.43
N GLU A 100 4.05 -27.52 -32.69
CA GLU A 100 5.46 -27.87 -32.50
C GLU A 100 6.37 -27.01 -33.40
N TRP A 101 5.99 -26.82 -34.67
CA TRP A 101 6.71 -25.92 -35.57
C TRP A 101 6.65 -24.45 -35.12
N SER A 102 5.50 -23.99 -34.62
CA SER A 102 5.35 -22.64 -34.05
C SER A 102 6.23 -22.46 -32.82
N GLU A 103 6.22 -23.40 -31.89
CA GLU A 103 7.06 -23.36 -30.68
C GLU A 103 8.55 -23.35 -31.03
N ARG A 104 8.99 -24.15 -32.00
CA ARG A 104 10.37 -24.10 -32.49
C ARG A 104 10.68 -22.76 -33.16
N HIS A 105 9.76 -22.22 -33.95
CA HIS A 105 9.95 -20.92 -34.58
C HIS A 105 10.08 -19.81 -33.54
N ASP A 106 9.22 -19.80 -32.52
CA ASP A 106 9.27 -18.84 -31.41
C ASP A 106 10.60 -18.97 -30.64
N GLN A 107 11.08 -20.20 -30.42
CA GLN A 107 12.39 -20.46 -29.81
C GLN A 107 13.55 -19.93 -30.67
N TYR A 108 13.53 -20.15 -31.99
CA TYR A 108 14.55 -19.63 -32.88
C TYR A 108 14.50 -18.10 -32.98
N ALA A 109 13.31 -17.51 -33.01
CA ALA A 109 13.14 -16.07 -33.01
C ALA A 109 13.71 -15.44 -31.73
N ALA A 110 13.43 -16.03 -30.56
CA ALA A 110 14.02 -15.61 -29.29
C ALA A 110 15.55 -15.76 -29.29
N ALA A 111 16.08 -16.88 -29.80
CA ALA A 111 17.51 -17.11 -29.89
C ALA A 111 18.21 -16.10 -30.82
N ILE A 112 17.62 -15.77 -31.96
CA ILE A 112 18.14 -14.76 -32.90
C ILE A 112 18.18 -13.39 -32.24
N GLU A 113 17.11 -12.99 -31.54
CA GLU A 113 17.08 -11.71 -30.84
C GLU A 113 18.11 -11.65 -29.70
N ASN A 114 18.25 -12.72 -28.91
CA ASN A 114 19.28 -12.81 -27.87
C ASN A 114 20.70 -12.72 -28.45
N LEU A 115 20.96 -13.39 -29.57
CA LEU A 115 22.25 -13.30 -30.27
C LEU A 115 22.52 -11.88 -30.75
N ARG A 116 21.51 -11.20 -31.30
CA ARG A 116 21.61 -9.81 -31.72
C ARG A 116 21.97 -8.91 -30.53
N LEU A 117 21.27 -9.05 -29.41
CA LEU A 117 21.54 -8.28 -28.18
C LEU A 117 22.95 -8.53 -27.64
N ILE A 118 23.48 -9.75 -27.74
CA ILE A 118 24.85 -10.08 -27.31
C ILE A 118 25.88 -9.43 -28.23
N VAL A 119 25.64 -9.42 -29.54
CA VAL A 119 26.54 -8.79 -30.52
C VAL A 119 26.53 -7.27 -30.35
N GLU A 120 25.35 -6.67 -30.18
CA GLU A 120 25.15 -5.22 -30.01
C GLU A 120 25.40 -4.74 -28.56
N MET A 121 25.73 -5.65 -27.63
CA MET A 121 25.77 -5.38 -26.18
C MET A 121 26.66 -4.18 -25.82
N HIS A 122 27.88 -4.10 -26.36
CA HIS A 122 28.79 -3.00 -26.04
C HIS A 122 28.26 -1.64 -26.49
N GLU A 123 27.58 -1.59 -27.64
CA GLU A 123 26.94 -0.37 -28.15
C GLU A 123 25.75 0.01 -27.28
N ILE A 124 24.84 -0.93 -26.98
CA ILE A 124 23.69 -0.71 -26.10
C ILE A 124 24.14 -0.22 -24.71
N VAL A 125 25.21 -0.80 -24.15
CA VAL A 125 25.75 -0.36 -22.86
C VAL A 125 26.33 1.07 -22.95
N ALA A 126 27.06 1.40 -24.01
CA ALA A 126 27.60 2.75 -24.20
C ALA A 126 26.50 3.81 -24.38
N GLU A 127 25.48 3.50 -25.18
CA GLU A 127 24.29 4.34 -25.34
C GLU A 127 23.55 4.49 -24.01
N SER A 128 23.42 3.42 -23.23
CA SER A 128 22.76 3.44 -21.93
C SER A 128 23.51 4.30 -20.92
N ARG A 129 24.85 4.29 -20.92
CA ARG A 129 25.65 5.21 -20.09
C ARG A 129 25.40 6.68 -20.47
N THR A 130 25.33 6.95 -21.77
CA THR A 130 25.02 8.31 -22.28
C THR A 130 23.58 8.71 -21.94
N ALA A 131 22.62 7.80 -22.05
CA ALA A 131 21.23 8.02 -21.66
C ALA A 131 21.09 8.28 -20.15
N LEU A 132 21.90 7.60 -19.33
CA LEU A 132 21.94 7.81 -17.89
C LEU A 132 22.42 9.22 -17.55
N MET A 133 23.49 9.70 -18.20
CA MET A 133 23.97 11.08 -18.06
C MET A 133 22.91 12.13 -18.45
N ASN A 134 22.04 11.79 -19.40
CA ASN A 134 20.92 12.63 -19.82
C ASN A 134 19.65 12.45 -18.97
N GLY A 135 19.71 11.72 -17.84
CA GLY A 135 18.58 11.51 -16.94
C GLY A 135 17.47 10.60 -17.50
N LYS A 136 17.71 9.86 -18.59
CA LYS A 136 16.71 8.98 -19.24
C LYS A 136 16.62 7.61 -18.55
N LEU A 137 16.29 7.59 -17.26
CA LEU A 137 16.35 6.41 -16.39
C LEU A 137 15.54 5.20 -16.92
N LEU A 138 14.34 5.45 -17.46
CA LEU A 138 13.47 4.38 -17.97
C LEU A 138 14.03 3.69 -19.21
N LEU A 139 14.73 4.45 -20.07
CA LEU A 139 15.39 3.89 -21.25
C LEU A 139 16.57 3.01 -20.82
N VAL A 140 17.38 3.50 -19.88
CA VAL A 140 18.50 2.74 -19.30
C VAL A 140 17.99 1.44 -18.67
N HIS A 141 16.92 1.52 -17.87
CA HIS A 141 16.30 0.34 -17.25
C HIS A 141 15.76 -0.65 -18.28
N LYS A 142 15.15 -0.17 -19.37
CA LYS A 142 14.71 -1.02 -20.48
C LYS A 142 15.88 -1.79 -21.10
N ASN A 143 16.95 -1.08 -21.46
CA ASN A 143 18.13 -1.69 -22.08
C ASN A 143 18.78 -2.72 -21.15
N ILE A 144 18.89 -2.42 -19.85
CA ILE A 144 19.33 -3.39 -18.84
C ILE A 144 18.42 -4.63 -18.83
N MET A 145 17.10 -4.46 -18.79
CA MET A 145 16.17 -5.59 -18.77
C MET A 145 16.29 -6.49 -20.01
N ASP A 146 16.45 -5.89 -21.19
CA ASP A 146 16.57 -6.64 -22.44
C ASP A 146 17.88 -7.46 -22.45
N LEU A 147 18.99 -6.87 -22.00
CA LEU A 147 20.29 -7.56 -21.86
C LEU A 147 20.27 -8.62 -20.74
N GLU A 148 19.70 -8.32 -19.58
CA GLU A 148 19.55 -9.28 -18.48
C GLU A 148 18.65 -10.44 -18.86
N ARG A 149 17.57 -10.21 -19.63
CA ARG A 149 16.73 -11.29 -20.14
C ARG A 149 17.54 -12.24 -21.02
N ALA A 150 18.31 -11.71 -21.98
CA ALA A 150 19.15 -12.53 -22.85
C ALA A 150 20.18 -13.35 -22.03
N ARG A 151 20.80 -12.73 -21.02
CA ARG A 151 21.71 -13.43 -20.07
C ARG A 151 20.98 -14.54 -19.32
N ASP A 152 19.84 -14.22 -18.71
CA ASP A 152 19.13 -15.10 -17.80
C ASP A 152 18.52 -16.30 -18.54
N GLU A 153 18.06 -16.11 -19.79
CA GLU A 153 17.60 -17.20 -20.67
C GLU A 153 18.75 -18.16 -21.03
N LEU A 154 19.92 -17.64 -21.40
CA LEU A 154 21.11 -18.48 -21.64
C LEU A 154 21.53 -19.23 -20.38
N MET A 155 21.56 -18.55 -19.24
CA MET A 155 21.88 -19.14 -17.94
C MET A 155 20.89 -20.22 -17.53
N TYR A 156 19.61 -20.05 -17.87
CA TYR A 156 18.56 -21.03 -17.62
C TYR A 156 18.74 -22.28 -18.48
N GLU A 157 19.05 -22.15 -19.78
CA GLU A 157 19.33 -23.29 -20.64
C GLU A 157 20.59 -24.06 -20.19
N VAL A 158 21.66 -23.34 -19.80
CA VAL A 158 22.85 -23.97 -19.19
C VAL A 158 22.48 -24.70 -17.90
N HIS A 159 21.61 -24.13 -17.06
CA HIS A 159 21.13 -24.77 -15.84
C HIS A 159 20.34 -26.05 -16.13
N LYS A 160 19.48 -26.04 -17.15
CA LYS A 160 18.66 -27.20 -17.57
C LYS A 160 19.49 -28.35 -18.12
N LEU A 161 20.54 -28.05 -18.88
CA LEU A 161 21.44 -29.06 -19.44
C LEU A 161 22.24 -29.81 -18.36
N ASN A 162 22.47 -29.18 -17.20
CA ASN A 162 23.16 -29.75 -16.03
C ASN A 162 24.43 -30.56 -16.39
N SER A 163 25.23 -30.04 -17.33
CA SER A 163 26.42 -30.71 -17.85
C SER A 163 27.62 -30.54 -16.92
N ALA A 164 28.66 -31.37 -17.09
CA ALA A 164 29.93 -31.22 -16.37
C ALA A 164 30.63 -29.86 -16.66
N THR A 165 30.29 -29.20 -17.78
CA THR A 165 30.81 -27.86 -18.14
C THR A 165 29.94 -26.72 -17.64
N ALA A 166 28.74 -26.99 -17.10
CA ALA A 166 27.75 -25.96 -16.78
C ALA A 166 28.31 -24.86 -15.87
N GLU A 167 29.19 -25.21 -14.93
CA GLU A 167 29.80 -24.22 -14.04
C GLU A 167 30.84 -23.32 -14.75
N LYS A 168 31.58 -23.87 -15.71
CA LYS A 168 32.50 -23.09 -16.56
C LYS A 168 31.72 -22.18 -17.51
N ASP A 169 30.63 -22.68 -18.08
CA ASP A 169 29.80 -21.96 -19.03
C ASP A 169 29.08 -20.80 -18.32
N LYS A 170 28.54 -21.03 -17.11
CA LYS A 170 28.00 -19.96 -16.24
C LYS A 170 29.03 -18.86 -15.95
N LYS A 171 30.26 -19.23 -15.58
CA LYS A 171 31.34 -18.25 -15.32
C LYS A 171 31.68 -17.43 -16.55
N SER A 172 31.70 -18.06 -17.72
CA SER A 172 31.95 -17.39 -18.99
C SER A 172 30.84 -16.38 -19.32
N LEU A 173 29.58 -16.77 -19.10
CA LEU A 173 28.43 -15.88 -19.26
C LEU A 173 28.46 -14.71 -18.27
N LEU A 174 28.80 -14.94 -16.99
CA LEU A 174 28.95 -13.86 -16.02
C LEU A 174 30.03 -12.86 -16.43
N MET A 175 31.15 -13.32 -16.99
CA MET A 175 32.20 -12.44 -17.49
C MET A 175 31.77 -11.65 -18.73
N LEU A 176 31.02 -12.27 -19.63
CA LEU A 176 30.49 -11.60 -20.82
C LEU A 176 29.56 -10.43 -20.44
N PHE A 177 28.66 -10.64 -19.48
CA PHE A 177 27.66 -9.66 -19.08
C PHE A 177 28.09 -8.72 -17.95
N LYS A 178 29.38 -8.71 -17.56
CA LYS A 178 29.88 -7.89 -16.45
C LYS A 178 29.59 -6.39 -16.63
N ASP A 179 29.70 -5.88 -17.86
CA ASP A 179 29.43 -4.48 -18.17
C ASP A 179 27.96 -4.08 -17.90
N VAL A 180 27.04 -5.05 -17.97
CA VAL A 180 25.62 -4.88 -17.63
C VAL A 180 25.44 -4.78 -16.12
N ASP A 181 26.14 -5.60 -15.34
CA ASP A 181 26.12 -5.52 -13.87
C ASP A 181 26.67 -4.16 -13.40
N ASP A 182 27.75 -3.67 -14.02
CA ASP A 182 28.28 -2.33 -13.73
C ASP A 182 27.26 -1.22 -14.07
N LEU A 183 26.52 -1.37 -15.17
CA LEU A 183 25.47 -0.44 -15.57
C LEU A 183 24.28 -0.45 -14.58
N VAL A 184 23.90 -1.63 -14.05
CA VAL A 184 22.89 -1.77 -12.99
C VAL A 184 23.32 -1.01 -11.74
N LEU A 185 24.58 -1.15 -11.32
CA LEU A 185 25.11 -0.45 -10.14
C LEU A 185 25.10 1.07 -10.34
N LEU A 186 25.44 1.55 -11.54
CA LEU A 186 25.36 2.98 -11.88
C LEU A 186 23.92 3.49 -11.86
N LEU A 187 22.97 2.75 -12.44
CA LEU A 187 21.56 3.10 -12.41
C LEU A 187 21.05 3.18 -10.95
N TRP A 188 21.40 2.20 -10.12
CA TRP A 188 21.02 2.19 -8.71
C TRP A 188 21.61 3.38 -7.94
N LYS A 189 22.88 3.73 -8.21
CA LYS A 189 23.52 4.90 -7.60
C LYS A 189 22.78 6.19 -7.94
N GLU A 190 22.35 6.36 -9.19
CA GLU A 190 21.59 7.53 -9.60
C GLU A 190 20.18 7.55 -8.98
N ILE A 191 19.49 6.41 -8.96
CA ILE A 191 18.23 6.23 -8.24
C ILE A 191 18.40 6.63 -6.76
N GLY A 192 19.44 6.16 -6.09
CA GLY A 192 19.74 6.53 -4.71
C GLY A 192 19.95 8.03 -4.52
N SER A 193 20.69 8.68 -5.44
CA SER A 193 20.89 10.14 -5.49
C SER A 193 19.57 10.92 -5.56
N ILE A 194 18.62 10.43 -6.36
CA ILE A 194 17.29 11.03 -6.52
C ILE A 194 16.44 10.80 -5.27
N LEU A 195 16.43 9.58 -4.73
CA LEU A 195 15.67 9.24 -3.52
C LEU A 195 16.13 10.06 -2.30
N LYS A 196 17.44 10.29 -2.14
CA LYS A 196 17.98 11.18 -1.10
C LYS A 196 17.51 12.63 -1.20
N ARG A 197 17.07 13.07 -2.39
CA ARG A 197 16.62 14.45 -2.65
C ARG A 197 15.11 14.54 -2.87
N CYS A 198 14.36 13.46 -2.63
CA CYS A 198 12.95 13.35 -3.02
C CYS A 198 12.07 14.48 -2.43
N LEU A 199 12.31 14.89 -1.19
CA LEU A 199 11.56 15.99 -0.54
C LEU A 199 11.87 17.37 -1.12
N VAL A 200 13.12 17.61 -1.52
CA VAL A 200 13.57 18.91 -2.05
C VAL A 200 13.15 19.06 -3.51
N MET A 201 13.22 17.98 -4.29
CA MET A 201 12.86 17.98 -5.72
C MET A 201 11.39 18.35 -5.98
N THR A 202 10.54 18.30 -4.96
CA THR A 202 9.11 18.63 -5.08
C THR A 202 8.76 20.03 -4.61
N GLN A 203 9.75 20.85 -4.24
CA GLN A 203 9.56 22.24 -3.87
C GLN A 203 9.22 23.14 -5.08
N ASP A 204 9.79 22.85 -6.25
CA ASP A 204 9.56 23.62 -7.47
C ASP A 204 8.27 23.19 -8.18
N ALA A 205 7.12 23.60 -7.62
CA ALA A 205 5.78 23.30 -8.15
C ALA A 205 5.57 23.76 -9.61
N GLU A 206 6.32 24.77 -10.06
CA GLU A 206 6.19 25.36 -11.39
C GLU A 206 6.78 24.48 -12.50
N ARG A 207 7.87 23.76 -12.23
CA ARG A 207 8.58 23.00 -13.27
C ARG A 207 8.04 21.59 -13.45
N LYS A 208 7.41 20.97 -12.45
CA LYS A 208 6.90 19.56 -12.46
C LYS A 208 7.91 18.47 -12.86
N GLU A 209 9.15 18.83 -13.15
CA GLU A 209 10.23 17.92 -13.56
C GLU A 209 10.61 16.96 -12.41
N GLY A 210 10.71 17.47 -11.18
CA GLY A 210 11.06 16.68 -9.99
C GLY A 210 10.11 15.51 -9.71
N PRO A 211 8.79 15.75 -9.55
CA PRO A 211 7.80 14.68 -9.39
C PRO A 211 7.84 13.64 -10.52
N THR A 212 8.03 14.07 -11.77
CA THR A 212 8.09 13.17 -12.94
C THR A 212 9.29 12.23 -12.90
N ILE A 213 10.46 12.75 -12.50
CA ILE A 213 11.68 11.95 -12.31
C ILE A 213 11.48 10.94 -11.18
N LEU A 214 10.90 11.37 -10.04
CA LEU A 214 10.64 10.48 -8.91
C LEU A 214 9.66 9.36 -9.27
N VAL A 215 8.57 9.66 -9.98
CA VAL A 215 7.64 8.64 -10.49
C VAL A 215 8.36 7.66 -11.42
N SER A 216 9.29 8.14 -12.25
CA SER A 216 10.10 7.27 -13.11
C SER A 216 10.98 6.32 -12.30
N VAL A 217 11.63 6.81 -11.23
CA VAL A 217 12.39 5.98 -10.27
C VAL A 217 11.48 4.94 -9.60
N LEU A 218 10.32 5.34 -9.09
CA LEU A 218 9.38 4.43 -8.43
C LEU A 218 8.83 3.37 -9.39
N ARG A 219 8.59 3.70 -10.66
CA ARG A 219 8.21 2.73 -11.70
C ARG A 219 9.28 1.67 -11.92
N ILE A 220 10.56 2.06 -11.88
CA ILE A 220 11.68 1.10 -11.97
C ILE A 220 11.68 0.17 -10.76
N ILE A 221 11.61 0.72 -9.54
CA ILE A 221 11.61 -0.04 -8.29
C ILE A 221 10.44 -1.04 -8.26
N GLU A 222 9.24 -0.61 -8.60
CA GLU A 222 8.05 -1.47 -8.66
C GLU A 222 8.19 -2.59 -9.69
N ARG A 223 8.81 -2.29 -10.83
CA ARG A 223 9.05 -3.30 -11.87
C ARG A 223 10.09 -4.32 -11.43
N GLU A 224 11.17 -3.89 -10.78
CA GLU A 224 12.19 -4.77 -10.20
C GLU A 224 11.60 -5.67 -9.11
N GLN A 225 10.72 -5.14 -8.25
CA GLN A 225 10.04 -5.93 -7.23
C GLN A 225 9.15 -7.02 -7.84
N ARG A 226 8.45 -6.73 -8.95
CA ARG A 226 7.64 -7.74 -9.66
C ARG A 226 8.49 -8.83 -10.29
N ILE A 227 9.66 -8.48 -10.83
CA ILE A 227 10.62 -9.45 -11.38
C ILE A 227 11.13 -10.37 -10.26
N ASP A 228 11.52 -9.79 -9.12
CA ASP A 228 11.95 -10.57 -7.96
C ASP A 228 10.84 -11.52 -7.46
N GLN A 229 9.59 -11.03 -7.39
CA GLN A 229 8.46 -11.86 -6.98
C GLN A 229 8.17 -12.99 -7.98
N TYR A 230 8.22 -12.71 -9.28
CA TYR A 230 8.02 -13.71 -10.33
C TYR A 230 8.98 -14.90 -10.19
N TYR A 231 10.27 -14.63 -9.92
CA TYR A 231 11.24 -15.71 -9.71
C TYR A 231 11.02 -16.44 -8.37
N LYS A 232 10.65 -15.73 -7.30
CA LYS A 232 10.30 -16.35 -6.00
C LYS A 232 9.10 -17.30 -6.15
N ASP A 233 8.05 -16.88 -6.86
CA ASP A 233 6.84 -17.68 -7.07
C ASP A 233 7.14 -18.93 -7.92
N ARG A 234 7.96 -18.79 -8.96
CA ARG A 234 8.38 -19.92 -9.81
C ARG A 234 9.33 -20.90 -9.11
N GLN A 235 9.97 -20.47 -8.03
CA GLN A 235 10.88 -21.32 -7.26
C GLN A 235 10.15 -22.49 -6.58
N ILE A 236 8.84 -22.35 -6.38
CA ILE A 236 7.99 -23.30 -5.65
C ILE A 236 6.90 -23.80 -6.62
N PRO A 237 6.83 -25.09 -7.05
CA PRO A 237 7.65 -26.25 -6.68
C PRO A 237 8.51 -26.84 -7.83
N MET A 238 8.54 -26.23 -9.02
CA MET A 238 9.05 -26.90 -10.24
C MET A 238 10.44 -26.48 -10.73
N ASN A 239 11.00 -25.33 -10.32
CA ASN A 239 12.26 -24.83 -10.89
C ASN A 239 13.15 -24.14 -9.85
N LYS A 240 14.38 -24.61 -9.63
CA LYS A 240 15.32 -24.03 -8.65
C LYS A 240 16.17 -22.88 -9.21
N PHE A 241 16.03 -22.56 -10.50
CA PHE A 241 16.82 -21.51 -11.13
C PHE A 241 16.46 -20.13 -10.59
N MET A 242 17.49 -19.42 -10.12
CA MET A 242 17.42 -18.01 -9.76
C MET A 242 18.52 -17.29 -10.53
N PRO A 243 18.20 -16.21 -11.28
CA PRO A 243 19.23 -15.44 -11.95
C PRO A 243 20.26 -14.86 -10.97
N PRO A 244 21.52 -14.64 -11.43
CA PRO A 244 22.53 -14.01 -10.60
C PRO A 244 22.10 -12.59 -10.18
N GLY A 245 22.39 -12.22 -8.93
CA GLY A 245 22.07 -10.90 -8.39
C GLY A 245 20.59 -10.67 -8.03
N ARG A 246 19.74 -11.71 -8.11
CA ARG A 246 18.34 -11.68 -7.65
C ARG A 246 18.19 -12.45 -6.32
N PRO A 247 17.27 -12.07 -5.43
CA PRO A 247 16.41 -10.88 -5.50
C PRO A 247 17.19 -9.62 -5.14
N ARG A 248 16.84 -8.50 -5.76
CA ARG A 248 17.49 -7.20 -5.52
C ARG A 248 16.88 -6.44 -4.34
N ASN A 249 15.59 -6.65 -4.06
CA ASN A 249 14.85 -5.99 -2.98
C ASN A 249 15.01 -4.44 -2.99
N TRP A 250 15.01 -3.83 -4.18
CA TRP A 250 15.21 -2.39 -4.35
C TRP A 250 14.15 -1.54 -3.63
N LYS A 251 12.95 -2.08 -3.40
CA LYS A 251 11.90 -1.41 -2.64
C LYS A 251 12.33 -1.15 -1.19
N ASP A 252 12.83 -2.17 -0.51
CA ASP A 252 13.28 -2.06 0.88
C ASP A 252 14.52 -1.17 1.00
N ALA A 253 15.46 -1.32 0.05
CA ALA A 253 16.64 -0.48 -0.03
C ALA A 253 16.29 1.00 -0.29
N ALA A 254 15.30 1.27 -1.14
CA ALA A 254 14.82 2.62 -1.42
C ALA A 254 14.19 3.27 -0.19
N LEU A 255 13.34 2.53 0.55
CA LEU A 255 12.75 3.02 1.79
C LEU A 255 13.82 3.30 2.86
N SER A 256 14.86 2.47 2.94
CA SER A 256 16.00 2.69 3.81
C SER A 256 16.79 3.95 3.43
N ILE A 257 17.06 4.18 2.15
CA ILE A 257 17.74 5.40 1.66
C ILE A 257 16.94 6.66 2.01
N ILE A 258 15.61 6.63 1.83
CA ILE A 258 14.74 7.75 2.21
C ILE A 258 14.81 7.99 3.73
N GLY A 259 14.72 6.93 4.53
CA GLY A 259 14.81 7.03 5.99
C GLY A 259 16.16 7.57 6.48
N LEU A 260 17.26 7.18 5.84
CA LEU A 260 18.59 7.74 6.12
C LEU A 260 18.66 9.23 5.77
N SER A 261 18.10 9.63 4.62
CA SER A 261 18.05 11.04 4.23
C SER A 261 17.24 11.88 5.21
N VAL A 262 16.07 11.39 5.66
CA VAL A 262 15.27 12.06 6.70
C VAL A 262 16.08 12.25 7.98
N ARG A 263 16.80 11.21 8.40
CA ARG A 263 17.65 11.26 9.59
C ARG A 263 18.79 12.26 9.45
N GLU A 264 19.52 12.23 8.33
CA GLU A 264 20.58 13.20 8.01
C GLU A 264 20.03 14.63 8.13
N ARG A 265 18.86 14.92 7.55
CA ARG A 265 18.25 16.26 7.63
C ARG A 265 17.86 16.71 9.05
N VAL A 266 17.44 15.78 9.91
CA VAL A 266 17.14 16.10 11.32
C VAL A 266 18.42 16.31 12.14
N ILE A 267 19.46 15.52 11.88
CA ILE A 267 20.77 15.65 12.55
C ILE A 267 21.47 16.93 12.08
N ASP A 268 21.60 17.14 10.78
CA ASP A 268 22.26 18.29 10.12
C ASP A 268 21.47 19.60 10.31
N SER A 269 20.25 19.56 10.87
CA SER A 269 19.57 20.77 11.37
C SER A 269 20.33 21.44 12.53
N GLN A 270 21.38 20.80 13.05
CA GLN A 270 22.34 21.42 13.95
C GLN A 270 23.15 22.46 13.20
N ILE A 271 22.92 23.73 13.53
CA ILE A 271 23.80 24.82 13.16
C ILE A 271 25.13 24.56 13.89
N GLU A 272 26.19 24.42 13.12
CA GLU A 272 27.61 24.27 13.48
C GLU A 272 27.92 24.54 14.96
N ASP A 273 28.50 23.54 15.62
CA ASP A 273 28.92 23.45 17.03
C ASP A 273 29.54 24.74 17.62
N ASN A 274 28.70 25.74 17.89
CA ASN A 274 29.04 26.93 18.65
C ASN A 274 28.57 26.78 20.11
N ARG A 275 28.58 25.56 20.66
CA ARG A 275 28.29 25.27 22.08
C ARG A 275 29.11 26.17 23.02
N ALA A 276 30.32 26.54 22.61
CA ALA A 276 31.24 27.39 23.37
C ALA A 276 30.95 28.90 23.24
N THR A 277 30.28 29.33 22.17
CA THR A 277 30.16 30.74 21.76
C THR A 277 28.75 31.29 21.91
N GLU A 278 27.71 30.44 21.86
CA GLU A 278 26.31 30.87 21.87
C GLU A 278 25.53 30.31 23.07
N LYS A 279 25.10 31.20 23.99
CA LYS A 279 24.35 30.86 25.21
C LYS A 279 22.98 30.20 24.97
N ALA A 280 22.48 30.15 23.73
CA ALA A 280 21.15 29.67 23.37
C ALA A 280 21.18 28.59 22.26
N TRP A 281 22.32 27.91 22.08
CA TRP A 281 22.51 26.92 21.02
C TRP A 281 21.44 25.82 21.01
N LEU A 282 21.03 25.30 22.19
CA LEU A 282 20.03 24.23 22.28
C LEU A 282 18.64 24.70 21.85
N ALA A 283 18.21 25.87 22.34
CA ALA A 283 16.93 26.46 21.94
C ALA A 283 16.86 26.70 20.43
N ARG A 284 17.96 27.17 19.83
CA ARG A 284 18.06 27.38 18.38
C ARG A 284 18.02 26.05 17.62
N SER A 285 18.76 25.04 18.06
CA SER A 285 18.78 23.70 17.45
C SER A 285 17.40 23.03 17.47
N LEU A 286 16.70 23.11 18.61
CA LEU A 286 15.35 22.57 18.77
C LEU A 286 14.32 23.31 17.90
N GLU A 287 14.47 24.64 17.76
CA GLU A 287 13.60 25.44 16.90
C GLU A 287 13.87 25.17 15.41
N CYS A 288 15.13 25.03 15.00
CA CYS A 288 15.49 24.60 13.64
C CYS A 288 14.92 23.22 13.32
N THR A 289 15.01 22.28 14.26
CA THR A 289 14.37 20.95 14.11
C THR A 289 12.86 21.09 13.95
N ARG A 290 12.19 21.89 14.79
CA ARG A 290 10.74 22.13 14.67
C ARG A 290 10.38 22.65 13.28
N ILE A 291 11.08 23.68 12.80
CA ILE A 291 10.81 24.31 11.49
C ILE A 291 11.01 23.29 10.37
N HIS A 292 12.12 22.55 10.36
CA HIS A 292 12.41 21.56 9.32
C HIS A 292 11.44 20.39 9.33
N VAL A 293 11.12 19.82 10.49
CA VAL A 293 10.17 18.70 10.61
C VAL A 293 8.80 19.09 10.07
N VAL A 294 8.25 20.24 10.49
CA VAL A 294 6.93 20.67 10.03
C VAL A 294 6.94 20.98 8.52
N ALA A 295 7.94 21.71 8.04
CA ALA A 295 8.06 22.02 6.62
C ALA A 295 8.18 20.75 5.77
N ASP A 296 9.02 19.81 6.17
CA ASP A 296 9.24 18.56 5.45
C ASP A 296 8.03 17.63 5.49
N LEU A 297 7.32 17.52 6.62
CA LEU A 297 6.11 16.71 6.69
C LEU A 297 4.98 17.29 5.82
N LEU A 298 4.86 18.62 5.71
CA LEU A 298 3.92 19.25 4.77
C LEU A 298 4.28 18.92 3.31
N MET A 299 5.58 18.93 2.97
CA MET A 299 6.04 18.51 1.64
C MET A 299 5.81 17.02 1.41
N ALA A 300 6.12 16.18 2.39
CA ALA A 300 5.94 14.74 2.35
C ALA A 300 4.47 14.35 2.12
N ARG A 301 3.51 15.11 2.68
CA ARG A 301 2.09 14.90 2.44
C ARG A 301 1.74 15.04 0.96
N ASN A 302 2.15 16.15 0.34
CA ASN A 302 1.90 16.41 -1.07
C ASN A 302 2.66 15.42 -1.98
N LEU A 303 3.91 15.14 -1.64
CA LEU A 303 4.77 14.18 -2.32
C LEU A 303 4.15 12.77 -2.33
N SER A 304 3.70 12.31 -1.16
CA SER A 304 3.12 10.98 -0.99
C SER A 304 1.84 10.82 -1.80
N ALA A 305 0.99 11.85 -1.84
CA ALA A 305 -0.25 11.82 -2.62
C ALA A 305 -0.02 11.87 -4.14
N THR A 306 1.07 12.49 -4.60
CA THR A 306 1.31 12.74 -6.04
C THR A 306 2.21 11.71 -6.71
N CYS A 307 3.20 11.18 -5.99
CA CYS A 307 4.26 10.35 -6.59
C CYS A 307 4.21 8.89 -6.15
N PHE A 308 3.74 8.60 -4.93
CA PHE A 308 3.79 7.25 -4.36
C PHE A 308 2.46 6.51 -4.54
N PRO A 309 2.49 5.19 -4.81
CA PRO A 309 1.27 4.37 -4.77
C PRO A 309 0.63 4.35 -3.37
N PRO A 310 -0.71 4.26 -3.26
CA PRO A 310 -1.40 4.23 -1.96
C PRO A 310 -0.90 3.13 -1.02
N ASP A 311 -0.57 1.95 -1.56
CA ASP A 311 -0.11 0.78 -0.78
C ASP A 311 1.21 1.03 -0.05
N TYR A 312 1.98 2.06 -0.42
CA TYR A 312 3.20 2.42 0.29
C TYR A 312 2.89 3.05 1.65
N GLN A 313 1.73 3.68 1.82
CA GLN A 313 1.39 4.48 3.02
C GLN A 313 2.53 5.45 3.37
N MET A 314 3.07 6.10 2.32
CA MET A 314 4.37 6.77 2.42
C MET A 314 4.33 7.96 3.39
N TYR A 315 3.18 8.64 3.51
CA TYR A 315 3.03 9.75 4.44
C TYR A 315 3.20 9.30 5.89
N ASP A 316 2.52 8.22 6.30
CA ASP A 316 2.63 7.64 7.64
C ASP A 316 4.06 7.16 7.92
N ARG A 317 4.72 6.58 6.90
CA ARG A 317 6.13 6.20 6.99
C ARG A 317 7.05 7.40 7.20
N PHE A 318 6.82 8.51 6.50
CA PHE A 318 7.58 9.74 6.72
C PHE A 318 7.38 10.25 8.15
N VAL A 319 6.15 10.27 8.65
CA VAL A 319 5.85 10.67 10.03
C VAL A 319 6.62 9.81 11.02
N GLY A 320 6.59 8.48 10.86
CA GLY A 320 7.37 7.56 11.68
C GLY A 320 8.87 7.80 11.59
N MET A 321 9.43 7.99 10.38
CA MET A 321 10.86 8.26 10.17
C MET A 321 11.30 9.58 10.83
N TYR A 322 10.50 10.64 10.73
CA TYR A 322 10.79 11.92 11.39
C TYR A 322 10.67 11.81 12.91
N HIS A 323 9.65 11.11 13.41
CA HIS A 323 9.47 10.86 14.83
C HIS A 323 10.67 10.11 15.43
N GLU A 324 11.05 9.00 14.82
CA GLU A 324 12.19 8.18 15.23
C GLU A 324 13.53 8.92 15.09
N SER A 325 13.66 9.83 14.11
CA SER A 325 14.86 10.68 13.97
C SER A 325 14.94 11.73 15.07
N VAL A 326 13.81 12.35 15.44
CA VAL A 326 13.75 13.27 16.59
C VAL A 326 14.05 12.52 17.89
N GLN A 327 13.45 11.35 18.10
CA GLN A 327 13.69 10.50 19.26
C GLN A 327 15.18 10.23 19.46
N ARG A 328 15.89 9.81 18.40
CA ARG A 328 17.35 9.60 18.44
C ARG A 328 18.14 10.86 18.74
N LYS A 329 17.75 12.00 18.16
CA LYS A 329 18.39 13.29 18.45
C LYS A 329 18.26 13.63 19.93
N LEU A 330 17.09 13.43 20.53
CA LEU A 330 16.85 13.66 21.96
C LEU A 330 17.64 12.67 22.83
N GLN A 331 17.68 11.39 22.45
CA GLN A 331 18.49 10.37 23.15
C GLN A 331 19.98 10.73 23.14
N GLY A 332 20.51 11.25 22.02
CA GLY A 332 21.88 11.75 21.95
C GLY A 332 22.14 12.90 22.92
N LEU A 333 21.21 13.86 23.03
CA LEU A 333 21.32 14.98 23.99
C LEU A 333 21.28 14.51 25.46
N ILE A 334 20.60 13.41 25.76
CA ILE A 334 20.54 12.84 27.11
C ILE A 334 21.81 12.10 27.47
N GLU A 335 22.40 11.40 26.50
CA GLU A 335 23.69 10.76 26.72
C GLU A 335 24.78 11.83 26.99
N ASP A 336 24.69 12.99 26.32
CA ASP A 336 25.51 14.16 26.64
C ASP A 336 25.26 14.67 28.08
N ASP A 337 24.01 14.76 28.56
CA ASP A 337 23.69 15.11 29.95
C ASP A 337 24.25 14.12 30.97
N ARG A 338 24.23 12.81 30.69
CA ARG A 338 24.82 11.81 31.57
C ARG A 338 26.32 12.01 31.77
N GLN A 339 26.99 12.59 30.78
CA GLN A 339 28.41 12.95 30.83
C GLN A 339 28.64 14.35 31.43
N GLY A 340 27.59 15.02 31.91
CA GLY A 340 27.65 16.36 32.49
C GLY A 340 27.65 17.50 31.47
N GLY A 341 27.25 17.21 30.22
CA GLY A 341 27.30 18.15 29.10
C GLY A 341 26.16 19.17 29.03
N LEU A 342 25.07 18.99 29.80
CA LEU A 342 23.91 19.90 29.80
C LEU A 342 23.77 20.66 31.13
N GLN A 343 23.48 21.95 31.04
CA GLN A 343 23.16 22.82 32.16
C GLN A 343 21.69 22.68 32.58
N LYS A 344 21.35 22.99 33.84
CA LYS A 344 19.95 22.92 34.33
C LYS A 344 18.95 23.72 33.49
N ALA A 345 19.35 24.89 33.00
CA ALA A 345 18.51 25.72 32.12
C ALA A 345 18.19 25.02 30.79
N GLU A 346 19.16 24.26 30.26
CA GLU A 346 19.03 23.50 29.01
C GLU A 346 18.13 22.27 29.19
N ILE A 347 18.23 21.59 30.34
CA ILE A 347 17.34 20.48 30.71
C ILE A 347 15.88 20.95 30.77
N VAL A 348 15.61 22.10 31.41
CA VAL A 348 14.26 22.68 31.46
C VAL A 348 13.74 23.03 30.08
N GLN A 349 14.60 23.59 29.20
CA GLN A 349 14.23 23.89 27.81
C GLN A 349 13.88 22.61 27.03
N LEU A 350 14.67 21.55 27.18
CA LEU A 350 14.45 20.26 26.54
C LEU A 350 13.12 19.63 27.00
N LEU A 351 12.88 19.59 28.31
CA LEU A 351 11.63 19.07 28.89
C LEU A 351 10.41 19.86 28.43
N LYS A 352 10.53 21.18 28.33
CA LYS A 352 9.48 22.04 27.77
C LYS A 352 9.21 21.69 26.30
N TRP A 353 10.26 21.55 25.49
CA TRP A 353 10.12 21.20 24.07
C TRP A 353 9.44 19.84 23.87
N ILE A 354 9.81 18.83 24.66
CA ILE A 354 9.18 17.50 24.62
C ILE A 354 7.69 17.58 24.95
N LYS A 355 7.31 18.36 25.97
CA LYS A 355 5.89 18.60 26.30
C LYS A 355 5.15 19.34 25.17
N GLU A 356 5.85 20.20 24.45
CA GLU A 356 5.28 20.95 23.32
C GLU A 356 5.29 20.18 21.99
N TYR A 357 5.84 18.97 21.93
CA TYR A 357 5.99 18.20 20.70
C TYR A 357 4.65 17.85 20.03
N THR A 358 3.60 17.61 20.82
CA THR A 358 2.25 17.31 20.33
C THR A 358 1.41 18.56 20.06
N ASN A 359 1.91 19.77 20.35
CA ASN A 359 1.17 21.01 20.16
C ASN A 359 1.06 21.42 18.69
N ASP A 360 0.14 22.35 18.42
CA ASP A 360 -0.14 22.99 17.12
C ASP A 360 1.09 23.58 16.41
N LYS A 361 2.18 23.83 17.15
CA LYS A 361 3.45 24.36 16.59
C LYS A 361 4.35 23.28 15.97
N LEU A 362 4.06 22.00 16.19
CA LEU A 362 4.88 20.87 15.74
C LEU A 362 3.98 19.78 15.13
N LEU A 363 3.88 18.59 15.73
CA LEU A 363 3.06 17.51 15.12
C LEU A 363 1.56 17.82 15.14
N GLY A 364 1.08 18.65 16.08
CA GLY A 364 -0.31 19.06 16.18
C GLY A 364 -0.76 20.09 15.16
N ASP A 365 0.12 20.53 14.25
CA ASP A 365 -0.27 21.46 13.17
C ASP A 365 -1.41 20.83 12.35
N ARG A 366 -2.56 21.52 12.31
CA ARG A 366 -3.78 21.06 11.61
C ARG A 366 -3.53 20.76 10.13
N ARG A 367 -2.53 21.38 9.52
CA ARG A 367 -2.15 21.16 8.12
C ARG A 367 -1.48 19.80 7.91
N LEU A 368 -0.93 19.19 8.95
CA LEU A 368 -0.39 17.83 8.90
C LEU A 368 -1.52 16.79 8.93
N ASN A 369 -2.66 17.10 9.55
CA ASN A 369 -3.80 16.18 9.67
C ASN A 369 -3.39 14.83 10.30
N LEU A 370 -2.63 14.92 11.40
CA LEU A 370 -2.17 13.79 12.21
C LEU A 370 -2.93 13.76 13.54
N SER A 371 -2.86 12.61 14.22
CA SER A 371 -3.19 12.48 15.64
C SER A 371 -1.90 12.34 16.44
N PRO A 372 -1.27 13.44 16.90
CA PRO A 372 0.05 13.39 17.56
C PRO A 372 0.05 12.59 18.85
N MET A 373 -1.09 12.56 19.53
CA MET A 373 -1.25 11.85 20.79
C MET A 373 -1.16 10.34 20.61
N ASP A 374 -1.68 9.82 19.50
CA ASP A 374 -1.63 8.38 19.19
C ASP A 374 -0.19 7.97 18.86
N ILE A 375 0.52 8.79 18.07
CA ILE A 375 1.93 8.55 17.72
C ILE A 375 2.82 8.49 18.96
N VAL A 376 2.67 9.46 19.88
CA VAL A 376 3.48 9.51 21.12
C VAL A 376 3.05 8.44 22.13
N ALA A 377 1.79 7.98 22.08
CA ALA A 377 1.31 6.88 22.92
C ALA A 377 1.87 5.52 22.46
N GLU A 378 2.01 5.32 21.15
CA GLU A 378 2.60 4.10 20.57
C GLU A 378 4.13 4.07 20.74
N ASP A 379 4.81 5.18 20.46
CA ASP A 379 6.25 5.32 20.61
C ASP A 379 6.60 6.64 21.31
N PRO A 380 6.92 6.63 22.61
CA PRO A 380 7.23 7.86 23.33
C PRO A 380 8.61 8.41 22.94
N LEU A 381 8.70 9.74 22.80
CA LEU A 381 9.95 10.45 22.49
C LEU A 381 11.11 10.10 23.43
N LEU A 382 10.80 9.82 24.69
CA LEU A 382 11.75 9.33 25.68
C LEU A 382 11.09 8.25 26.53
N PRO A 383 11.86 7.23 26.95
CA PRO A 383 11.34 6.26 27.91
C PRO A 383 10.85 6.97 29.18
N PRO A 384 9.67 6.60 29.73
CA PRO A 384 9.14 7.17 30.97
C PRO A 384 10.13 7.27 32.15
N PRO A 385 11.00 6.27 32.43
CA PRO A 385 11.95 6.39 33.54
C PRO A 385 13.01 7.48 33.31
N VAL A 386 13.41 7.72 32.05
CA VAL A 386 14.38 8.78 31.71
C VAL A 386 13.73 10.16 31.88
N MET A 387 12.45 10.29 31.52
CA MET A 387 11.69 11.52 31.72
C MET A 387 11.59 11.93 33.19
N VAL A 388 11.38 10.96 34.10
CA VAL A 388 11.32 11.22 35.55
C VAL A 388 12.70 11.65 36.07
N GLN A 389 13.77 10.94 35.69
CA GLN A 389 15.14 11.28 36.10
C GLN A 389 15.55 12.70 35.70
N MET A 390 15.15 13.17 34.51
CA MET A 390 15.44 14.55 34.08
C MET A 390 14.61 15.60 34.83
N GLN A 391 13.43 15.26 35.33
CA GLN A 391 12.58 16.17 36.11
C GLN A 391 13.05 16.35 37.56
N GLU A 392 13.80 15.39 38.09
CA GLU A 392 14.33 15.40 39.47
C GLU A 392 15.67 16.14 39.62
N LYS A 393 16.36 16.46 38.52
CA LYS A 393 17.63 17.24 38.48
C LYS A 393 17.38 18.76 38.53
#